data_AF-A0A3B0XVN8-F1
#
_entry.id   AF-A0A3B0XVN8-F1
#
_cell.length_a   1.000
_cell.length_b   1.000
_cell.length_c   1.000
_cell.angle_alpha   90.00
_cell.angle_beta   90.00
_cell.angle_gamma   90.00
#
_symmetry.space_group_name_H-M   'P 1'
#
loop_
_entity.id
_entity.type
_entity.pdbx_description
1 polymer ?
#
loop_
_entity_poly.entity_id
_entity_poly.type
_entity_poly.pdbx_seq_one_letter_code
_entity_poly.pdbx_strand_id
1 'polypeptide(L)'
;MRVNIRHVKNWLLGLFGLAIILLAISFTLLRVAIKSVPDYTVAIQELASQKTGMSIEVGSLDAEIYWLVPRLNLLDVKISDETGKKLFLQMDQMALSLDWLGSLQTMMPVVGEIILSGVNLKVGINKRSQLLLQNYVVSEDVNKKIQGVNISAPTMPATFEVSEEIKYIVNNLNVKILDSKLEFYDERHTHRNKKFDNFNLQLLNNIDEHVFEMKADLSEKYGKNIHLIIDIVGDLFDYTNLQGEMYLAVNGIQAAPWLDDYWDYFQFSA
;
A
#
# COMPACT_ATOMS: atom_id res chain seq x y z
N MET A 1 -33.83 -27.29 44.29
CA MET A 1 -32.93 -27.99 43.35
C MET A 1 -31.54 -27.37 43.48
N ARG A 2 -30.70 -27.84 44.43
CA ARG A 2 -29.34 -27.32 44.63
C ARG A 2 -28.39 -28.11 43.74
N VAL A 3 -28.06 -27.56 42.57
CA VAL A 3 -27.06 -28.14 41.68
C VAL A 3 -25.72 -28.16 42.41
N ASN A 4 -25.08 -29.34 42.40
CA ASN A 4 -23.93 -29.65 43.22
C ASN A 4 -22.67 -28.97 42.65
N ILE A 5 -22.37 -27.76 43.13
CA ILE A 5 -21.32 -26.83 42.66
C ILE A 5 -19.94 -27.49 42.46
N ARG A 6 -19.59 -28.53 43.23
CA ARG A 6 -18.33 -29.28 43.06
C ARG A 6 -18.25 -30.05 41.74
N HIS A 7 -19.35 -30.64 41.28
CA HIS A 7 -19.36 -31.41 40.04
C HIS A 7 -19.34 -30.50 38.80
N VAL A 8 -20.06 -29.38 38.86
CA VAL A 8 -20.04 -28.37 37.80
C VAL A 8 -18.63 -27.77 37.65
N LYS A 9 -17.94 -27.49 38.76
CA LYS A 9 -16.57 -26.97 38.74
C LYS A 9 -15.58 -27.97 38.13
N ASN A 10 -15.68 -29.25 38.48
CA ASN A 10 -14.81 -30.28 37.91
C ASN A 10 -15.11 -30.55 36.42
N TRP A 11 -16.37 -30.45 36.00
CA TRP A 11 -16.75 -30.50 34.58
C TRP A 11 -16.23 -29.30 33.79
N LEU A 12 -16.37 -28.08 34.34
CA LEU A 12 -15.82 -26.86 33.74
C LEU A 12 -14.30 -26.92 33.60
N LEU A 13 -13.59 -27.42 34.62
CA LEU A 13 -12.14 -27.62 34.57
C LEU A 13 -11.75 -28.67 33.52
N GLY A 14 -12.51 -29.77 33.41
CA GLY A 14 -12.28 -30.79 32.38
C GLY A 14 -12.51 -30.26 30.96
N LEU A 15 -13.57 -29.48 30.76
CA LEU A 15 -13.88 -28.83 29.47
C LEU A 15 -12.81 -27.81 29.10
N PHE A 16 -12.33 -27.03 30.07
CA PHE A 16 -11.26 -26.07 29.87
C PHE A 16 -9.93 -26.76 29.52
N GLY A 17 -9.59 -27.84 30.22
CA GLY A 17 -8.42 -28.66 29.90
C GLY A 17 -8.50 -29.27 28.50
N LEU A 18 -9.66 -29.80 28.11
CA LEU A 18 -9.89 -30.35 26.78
C LEU A 18 -9.82 -29.27 25.69
N ALA A 19 -10.35 -28.08 25.94
CA ALA A 19 -10.24 -26.94 25.04
C ALA A 19 -8.78 -26.52 24.83
N ILE A 20 -7.97 -26.47 25.90
CA ILE A 20 -6.53 -26.17 25.80
C ILE A 20 -5.80 -27.24 24.99
N ILE A 21 -6.09 -28.52 25.23
CA ILE A 21 -5.47 -29.63 24.49
C ILE A 21 -5.82 -29.53 23.00
N LEU A 22 -7.10 -29.31 22.67
CA LEU A 22 -7.53 -29.11 21.28
C LEU A 22 -6.83 -27.90 20.65
N LEU A 23 -6.73 -26.79 21.36
CA LEU A 23 -6.07 -25.58 20.88
C LEU A 23 -4.56 -25.81 20.63
N ALA A 24 -3.89 -26.57 21.50
CA ALA A 24 -2.49 -26.96 21.33
C ALA A 24 -2.28 -27.90 20.11
N ILE A 25 -3.21 -28.84 19.90
CA ILE A 25 -3.18 -29.73 18.73
C ILE A 25 -3.41 -28.92 17.45
N SER A 26 -4.42 -28.04 17.43
CA SER A 26 -4.69 -27.14 16.30
C SER A 26 -3.48 -26.27 15.98
N PHE A 27 -2.82 -25.70 16.99
CA PHE A 27 -1.62 -24.88 16.78
C PHE A 27 -0.46 -25.72 16.22
N THR A 28 -0.33 -26.97 16.66
CA THR A 28 0.68 -27.90 16.13
C THR A 28 0.40 -28.26 14.67
N LEU A 29 -0.85 -28.55 14.31
CA LEU A 29 -1.26 -28.83 12.94
C LEU A 29 -1.07 -27.61 12.03
N LEU A 30 -1.45 -26.42 12.49
CA LEU A 30 -1.24 -25.17 11.78
C LEU A 30 0.26 -24.93 11.53
N ARG A 31 1.10 -25.15 12.54
CA ARG A 31 2.57 -25.04 12.40
C ARG A 31 3.14 -26.04 11.38
N VAL A 32 2.62 -27.26 11.34
CA VAL A 32 3.04 -28.27 10.35
C VAL A 32 2.60 -27.85 8.95
N ALA A 33 1.37 -27.38 8.78
CA ALA A 33 0.86 -26.87 7.50
C ALA A 33 1.70 -25.67 7.00
N ILE A 34 2.06 -24.75 7.89
CA ILE A 34 2.96 -23.62 7.59
C ILE A 34 4.37 -24.11 7.21
N LYS A 35 4.87 -25.22 7.76
CA LYS A 35 6.21 -25.72 7.38
C LYS A 35 6.23 -26.34 5.97
N SER A 36 5.07 -26.72 5.42
CA SER A 36 4.92 -27.24 4.06
C SER A 36 4.80 -26.16 2.98
N VAL A 37 5.12 -24.91 3.33
CA VAL A 37 5.04 -23.69 2.52
C VAL A 37 5.61 -23.75 1.08
N PRO A 38 6.67 -24.52 0.74
CA PRO A 38 7.16 -24.56 -0.65
C PRO A 38 6.11 -24.97 -1.67
N ASP A 39 5.19 -25.88 -1.32
CA ASP A 39 4.15 -26.38 -2.25
C ASP A 39 2.99 -25.38 -2.48
N TYR A 40 2.82 -24.39 -1.59
CA TYR A 40 1.74 -23.40 -1.67
C TYR A 40 2.05 -22.20 -2.55
N THR A 41 3.33 -21.98 -2.87
CA THR A 41 3.77 -20.87 -3.74
C THR A 41 3.07 -20.92 -5.09
N VAL A 42 3.05 -22.08 -5.74
CA VAL A 42 2.42 -22.30 -7.05
C VAL A 42 0.91 -22.04 -7.00
N ALA A 43 0.23 -22.56 -5.97
CA ALA A 43 -1.21 -22.36 -5.82
C ALA A 43 -1.58 -20.89 -5.57
N ILE A 44 -0.76 -20.16 -4.80
CA ILE A 44 -0.96 -18.73 -4.54
C ILE A 44 -0.69 -17.92 -5.81
N GLN A 45 0.36 -18.25 -6.57
CA GLN A 45 0.66 -17.62 -7.86
C GLN A 45 -0.49 -17.81 -8.84
N GLU A 46 -1.03 -19.03 -8.96
CA GLU A 46 -2.15 -19.33 -9.86
C GLU A 46 -3.43 -18.60 -9.46
N LEU A 47 -3.79 -18.63 -8.16
CA LEU A 47 -4.96 -17.92 -7.64
C LEU A 47 -4.83 -16.40 -7.84
N ALA A 48 -3.67 -15.84 -7.51
CA ALA A 48 -3.43 -14.42 -7.65
C ALA A 48 -3.48 -14.03 -9.12
N SER A 49 -2.81 -14.78 -10.00
CA SER A 49 -2.79 -14.51 -11.43
C SER A 49 -4.17 -14.58 -12.09
N GLN A 50 -5.00 -15.54 -11.67
CA GLN A 50 -6.38 -15.66 -12.13
C GLN A 50 -7.25 -14.47 -11.71
N LYS A 51 -7.05 -13.96 -10.49
CA LYS A 51 -7.82 -12.81 -9.97
C LYS A 51 -7.36 -11.48 -10.52
N THR A 52 -6.06 -11.30 -10.75
CA THR A 52 -5.50 -10.02 -11.20
C THR A 52 -5.39 -9.91 -12.72
N GLY A 53 -5.52 -11.02 -13.47
CA GLY A 53 -5.20 -11.04 -14.90
C GLY A 53 -3.75 -10.65 -15.17
N MET A 54 -2.83 -11.01 -14.27
CA MET A 54 -1.40 -10.68 -14.37
C MET A 54 -0.59 -11.88 -13.91
N SER A 55 0.53 -12.18 -14.56
CA SER A 55 1.40 -13.27 -14.11
C SER A 55 2.17 -12.83 -12.87
N ILE A 56 1.88 -13.44 -11.72
CA ILE A 56 2.56 -13.16 -10.46
C ILE A 56 3.55 -14.30 -10.20
N GLU A 57 4.84 -13.96 -10.18
CA GLU A 57 5.91 -14.85 -9.78
C GLU A 57 6.40 -14.47 -8.38
N VAL A 58 6.66 -15.47 -7.55
CA VAL A 58 7.08 -15.35 -6.15
C VAL A 58 8.23 -16.30 -5.96
N GLY A 59 9.42 -15.78 -5.62
CA GLY A 59 10.62 -16.60 -5.48
C GLY A 59 10.52 -17.56 -4.30
N SER A 60 10.08 -17.06 -3.15
CA SER A 60 9.78 -17.89 -1.99
C SER A 60 8.68 -17.28 -1.13
N LEU A 61 8.07 -18.11 -0.31
CA LEU A 61 7.08 -17.69 0.65
C LEU A 61 7.59 -18.06 2.03
N ASP A 62 7.36 -17.17 2.97
CA ASP A 62 7.61 -17.36 4.39
C ASP A 62 6.36 -16.97 5.16
N ALA A 63 6.13 -17.64 6.28
CA ALA A 63 4.98 -17.37 7.12
C ALA A 63 5.46 -17.33 8.56
N GLU A 64 5.29 -16.16 9.16
CA GLU A 64 5.73 -15.88 10.51
C GLU A 64 4.55 -15.49 11.38
N ILE A 65 4.70 -15.71 12.68
CA ILE A 65 3.77 -15.21 13.68
C ILE A 65 4.55 -14.21 14.51
N TYR A 66 4.19 -12.93 14.39
CA TYR A 66 4.73 -11.89 15.24
C TYR A 66 3.75 -11.61 16.38
N TRP A 67 4.16 -11.91 17.61
CA TRP A 67 3.34 -11.87 18.83
C TRP A 67 2.12 -12.82 18.76
N LEU A 68 1.06 -12.42 18.07
CA LEU A 68 -0.16 -13.22 17.82
C LEU A 68 -0.78 -12.90 16.45
N VAL A 69 -0.09 -12.12 15.61
CA VAL A 69 -0.56 -11.73 14.28
C VAL A 69 0.16 -12.60 13.25
N PRO A 70 -0.56 -13.51 12.56
CA PRO A 70 0.04 -14.26 11.48
C PRO A 70 0.30 -13.31 10.30
N ARG A 71 1.51 -13.43 9.76
CA ARG A 71 1.96 -12.66 8.62
C ARG A 71 2.48 -13.59 7.55
N LEU A 72 2.07 -13.31 6.32
CA LEU A 72 2.52 -14.00 5.12
C LEU A 72 3.50 -13.10 4.38
N ASN A 73 4.75 -13.52 4.28
CA ASN A 73 5.81 -12.82 3.57
C ASN A 73 6.05 -13.51 2.23
N LEU A 74 5.89 -12.78 1.14
CA LEU A 74 6.23 -13.20 -0.21
C LEU A 74 7.54 -12.51 -0.57
N LEU A 75 8.56 -13.28 -0.92
CA LEU A 75 9.90 -12.80 -1.24
C LEU A 75 10.15 -12.88 -2.74
N ASP A 76 10.88 -11.90 -3.28
CA ASP A 76 11.21 -11.74 -4.69
C ASP A 76 9.95 -11.78 -5.58
N VAL A 77 9.03 -10.85 -5.34
CA VAL A 77 7.75 -10.79 -6.05
C VAL A 77 7.90 -10.02 -7.36
N LYS A 78 7.52 -10.65 -8.46
CA LYS A 78 7.49 -10.06 -9.80
C LYS A 78 6.09 -10.16 -10.36
N ILE A 79 5.52 -9.02 -10.69
CA ILE A 79 4.22 -8.90 -11.33
C ILE A 79 4.48 -8.54 -12.78
N SER A 80 4.00 -9.39 -13.69
CA SER A 80 4.13 -9.21 -15.14
C SER A 80 2.77 -9.25 -15.81
N ASP A 81 2.71 -8.80 -17.05
CA ASP A 81 1.54 -8.95 -17.91
C ASP A 81 1.07 -10.41 -18.05
N GLU A 82 -0.15 -10.66 -18.54
CA GLU A 82 -0.70 -12.00 -18.79
C GLU A 82 0.23 -12.87 -19.66
N THR A 83 1.00 -12.23 -20.53
CA THR A 83 1.94 -12.90 -21.44
C THR A 83 3.33 -13.16 -20.82
N GLY A 84 3.59 -12.68 -19.61
CA GLY A 84 4.89 -12.77 -18.92
C GLY A 84 6.02 -11.95 -19.57
N LYS A 85 5.77 -11.27 -20.69
CA LYS A 85 6.81 -10.56 -21.47
C LYS A 85 7.17 -9.19 -20.93
N LYS A 86 6.27 -8.57 -20.15
CA LYS A 86 6.44 -7.21 -19.67
C LYS A 86 6.28 -7.19 -18.15
N LEU A 87 7.38 -6.92 -17.47
CA LEU A 87 7.40 -6.72 -16.02
C LEU A 87 6.67 -5.41 -15.69
N PHE A 88 5.59 -5.51 -14.92
CA PHE A 88 4.83 -4.39 -14.39
C PHE A 88 5.53 -3.85 -13.14
N LEU A 89 5.73 -4.72 -12.14
CA LEU A 89 6.28 -4.34 -10.86
C LEU A 89 7.18 -5.44 -10.31
N GLN A 90 8.29 -5.04 -9.70
CA GLN A 90 9.13 -5.93 -8.92
C GLN A 90 9.33 -5.32 -7.55
N MET A 91 9.31 -6.18 -6.54
CA MET A 91 9.57 -5.82 -5.16
C MET A 91 10.30 -6.97 -4.46
N ASP A 92 11.13 -6.62 -3.49
CA ASP A 92 11.95 -7.60 -2.77
C ASP A 92 11.09 -8.41 -1.80
N GLN A 93 10.11 -7.76 -1.17
CA GLN A 93 9.19 -8.42 -0.25
C GLN A 93 7.80 -7.78 -0.28
N MET A 94 6.77 -8.62 -0.22
CA MET A 94 5.39 -8.25 0.06
C MET A 94 4.94 -8.98 1.32
N ALA A 95 4.58 -8.27 2.37
CA ALA A 95 4.02 -8.85 3.58
C ALA A 95 2.52 -8.55 3.68
N LEU A 96 1.74 -9.58 3.97
CA LEU A 96 0.31 -9.48 4.25
C LEU A 96 0.10 -9.89 5.71
N SER A 97 -0.41 -8.97 6.53
CA SER A 97 -0.83 -9.30 7.89
C SER A 97 -2.33 -9.59 7.94
N LEU A 98 -2.71 -10.56 8.77
CA LEU A 98 -4.10 -10.87 9.02
C LEU A 98 -4.65 -9.97 10.13
N ASP A 99 -5.81 -9.35 9.91
CA ASP A 99 -6.59 -8.78 10.99
C ASP A 99 -7.32 -9.91 11.72
N TRP A 100 -6.75 -10.38 12.84
CA TRP A 100 -7.33 -11.49 13.60
C TRP A 100 -8.73 -11.15 14.15
N LEU A 101 -8.96 -9.90 14.57
CA LEU A 101 -10.19 -9.49 15.24
C LEU A 101 -11.31 -9.38 14.21
N GLY A 102 -11.03 -8.70 13.10
CA GLY A 102 -11.92 -8.66 11.94
C GLY A 102 -12.19 -10.06 11.37
N SER A 103 -11.17 -10.92 11.35
CA SER A 103 -11.33 -12.29 10.84
C SER A 103 -12.24 -13.16 11.70
N LEU A 104 -12.18 -13.02 13.03
CA LEU A 104 -13.08 -13.74 13.92
C LEU A 104 -14.51 -13.21 13.85
N GLN A 105 -14.68 -11.90 13.70
CA GLN A 105 -16.00 -11.28 13.59
C GLN A 105 -16.71 -11.69 12.29
N THR A 106 -15.95 -11.80 11.19
CA THR A 106 -16.48 -12.17 9.86
C THR A 106 -16.43 -13.68 9.61
N MET A 107 -15.76 -14.45 10.47
CA MET A 107 -15.42 -15.87 10.28
C MET A 107 -14.69 -16.16 8.97
N MET A 108 -14.03 -15.15 8.38
CA MET A 108 -13.26 -15.24 7.14
C MET A 108 -11.92 -14.54 7.33
N PRO A 109 -10.83 -14.98 6.68
CA PRO A 109 -9.55 -14.28 6.78
C PRO A 109 -9.63 -12.90 6.12
N VAL A 110 -9.40 -11.85 6.91
CA VAL A 110 -9.36 -10.44 6.47
C VAL A 110 -7.92 -9.93 6.53
N VAL A 111 -7.45 -9.32 5.45
CA VAL A 111 -6.15 -8.65 5.42
C VAL A 111 -6.24 -7.35 6.21
N GLY A 112 -5.32 -7.11 7.14
CA GLY A 112 -5.29 -5.89 7.94
C GLY A 112 -4.25 -4.86 7.47
N GLU A 113 -3.06 -5.34 7.10
CA GLU A 113 -1.97 -4.48 6.64
C GLU A 113 -1.24 -5.12 5.45
N ILE A 114 -0.88 -4.30 4.48
CA ILE A 114 -0.05 -4.65 3.33
C ILE A 114 1.25 -3.87 3.41
N ILE A 115 2.39 -4.56 3.44
CA ILE A 115 3.72 -3.95 3.42
C ILE A 115 4.42 -4.36 2.13
N LEU A 116 4.88 -3.38 1.36
CA LEU A 116 5.68 -3.57 0.14
C LEU A 116 7.08 -3.02 0.40
N SER A 117 8.11 -3.83 0.24
CA SER A 117 9.49 -3.43 0.49
C SER A 117 10.34 -3.55 -0.78
N GLY A 118 11.25 -2.59 -0.98
CA GLY A 118 12.19 -2.63 -2.11
C GLY A 118 11.51 -2.39 -3.47
N VAL A 119 10.39 -1.67 -3.51
CA VAL A 119 9.67 -1.39 -4.75
C VAL A 119 10.45 -0.37 -5.58
N ASN A 120 10.63 -0.64 -6.87
CA ASN A 120 11.16 0.35 -7.82
C ASN A 120 10.02 0.91 -8.67
N LEU A 121 9.51 2.06 -8.26
CA LEU A 121 8.40 2.75 -8.90
C LEU A 121 8.91 3.84 -9.84
N LYS A 122 8.39 3.87 -11.04
CA LYS A 122 8.57 4.93 -12.01
C LYS A 122 7.22 5.49 -12.37
N VAL A 123 7.00 6.77 -12.13
CA VAL A 123 5.78 7.47 -12.54
C VAL A 123 6.19 8.55 -13.50
N GLY A 124 5.53 8.66 -14.64
CA GLY A 124 5.92 9.71 -15.55
C GLY A 124 4.90 10.06 -16.60
N ILE A 125 5.24 11.07 -17.37
CA ILE A 125 4.41 11.53 -18.47
C ILE A 125 5.21 11.36 -19.75
N ASN A 126 4.61 10.67 -20.73
CA ASN A 126 5.26 10.46 -22.01
C ASN A 126 5.10 11.67 -22.95
N LYS A 127 5.75 11.63 -24.11
CA LYS A 127 5.61 12.67 -25.14
C LYS A 127 4.17 12.91 -25.62
N ARG A 128 3.28 11.93 -25.45
CA ARG A 128 1.84 12.02 -25.80
C ARG A 128 0.98 12.57 -24.67
N SER A 129 1.58 13.03 -23.56
CA SER A 129 0.88 13.51 -22.37
C SER A 129 0.01 12.45 -21.68
N GLN A 130 0.41 11.18 -21.81
CA GLN A 130 -0.20 10.06 -21.10
C GLN A 130 0.52 9.84 -19.77
N LEU A 131 -0.23 9.59 -18.71
CA LEU A 131 0.32 9.20 -17.42
C LEU A 131 0.74 7.74 -17.49
N LEU A 132 2.01 7.48 -17.22
CA LEU A 132 2.62 6.17 -17.14
C LEU A 132 2.90 5.82 -15.68
N LEU A 133 2.44 4.65 -15.26
CA LEU A 133 2.98 3.96 -14.10
C LEU A 133 3.83 2.80 -14.63
N GLN A 134 5.12 2.86 -14.33
CA GLN A 134 6.16 2.01 -14.90
C GLN A 134 6.21 2.19 -16.41
N ASN A 135 5.53 1.30 -17.14
CA ASN A 135 5.43 1.29 -18.59
C ASN A 135 3.97 1.17 -19.07
N TYR A 136 3.00 1.38 -18.19
CA TYR A 136 1.57 1.18 -18.44
C TYR A 136 0.84 2.52 -18.42
N VAL A 137 -0.02 2.73 -19.42
CA VAL A 137 -0.83 3.95 -19.53
C VAL A 137 -1.97 3.88 -18.52
N VAL A 138 -1.91 4.73 -17.51
CA VAL A 138 -2.97 4.88 -16.48
C VAL A 138 -3.97 5.96 -16.88
N SER A 139 -3.54 6.94 -17.67
CA SER A 139 -4.45 7.96 -18.20
C SER A 139 -4.00 8.44 -19.57
N GLU A 140 -4.96 8.56 -20.50
CA GLU A 140 -4.69 8.85 -21.92
C GLU A 140 -4.40 10.34 -22.22
N ASP A 141 -4.85 11.28 -21.37
CA ASP A 141 -4.60 12.71 -21.59
C ASP A 141 -4.66 13.49 -20.26
N VAL A 142 -3.49 13.67 -19.65
CA VAL A 142 -3.34 14.41 -18.39
C VAL A 142 -3.56 15.91 -18.63
N ASN A 143 -3.17 16.43 -19.80
CA ASN A 143 -3.26 17.85 -20.08
C ASN A 143 -4.72 18.32 -20.18
N LYS A 144 -5.63 17.54 -20.78
CA LYS A 144 -7.06 17.88 -20.80
C LYS A 144 -7.69 17.89 -19.41
N LYS A 145 -7.32 16.95 -18.55
CA LYS A 145 -7.81 16.91 -17.15
C LYS A 145 -7.29 18.10 -16.34
N ILE A 146 -6.04 18.52 -16.56
CA ILE A 146 -5.43 19.67 -15.88
C ILE A 146 -5.93 21.01 -16.44
N GLN A 147 -6.19 21.16 -17.74
CA GLN A 147 -6.68 22.41 -18.33
C GLN A 147 -8.12 22.76 -17.95
N GLY A 148 -8.92 21.77 -17.53
CA GLY A 148 -10.22 22.00 -16.91
C GLY A 148 -10.11 22.51 -15.47
N VAL A 149 -8.90 22.59 -14.90
CA VAL A 149 -8.69 22.97 -13.52
C VAL A 149 -8.71 24.49 -13.35
N ASN A 150 -9.88 25.03 -13.05
CA ASN A 150 -10.01 26.44 -12.70
C ASN A 150 -9.60 26.65 -11.23
N ILE A 151 -8.33 26.99 -10.98
CA ILE A 151 -7.76 27.23 -9.65
C ILE A 151 -8.48 28.39 -8.91
N SER A 152 -9.22 29.22 -9.65
CA SER A 152 -10.00 30.35 -9.12
C SER A 152 -11.44 30.00 -8.72
N ALA A 153 -11.89 28.76 -8.94
CA ALA A 153 -13.19 28.29 -8.46
C ALA A 153 -13.00 27.46 -7.17
N PRO A 154 -13.85 27.61 -6.14
CA PRO A 154 -13.78 26.80 -4.92
C PRO A 154 -14.12 25.32 -5.14
N THR A 155 -14.45 24.93 -6.38
CA THR A 155 -14.78 23.56 -6.75
C THR A 155 -13.56 22.89 -7.37
N MET A 156 -13.00 21.92 -6.66
CA MET A 156 -11.87 21.13 -7.13
C MET A 156 -12.26 20.40 -8.43
N PRO A 157 -11.50 20.55 -9.52
CA PRO A 157 -11.88 20.08 -10.84
C PRO A 157 -11.10 18.80 -11.19
N ALA A 158 -11.62 17.66 -10.75
CA ALA A 158 -11.48 16.35 -11.38
C ALA A 158 -12.08 15.32 -10.42
N THR A 159 -13.30 14.86 -10.70
CA THR A 159 -13.75 13.58 -10.14
C THR A 159 -12.89 12.50 -10.78
N PHE A 160 -11.84 12.07 -10.07
CA PHE A 160 -11.14 10.85 -10.41
C PHE A 160 -12.09 9.70 -10.05
N GLU A 161 -12.63 9.02 -11.06
CA GLU A 161 -13.35 7.77 -10.82
C GLU A 161 -12.32 6.73 -10.38
N VAL A 162 -12.29 6.49 -9.08
CA VAL A 162 -11.48 5.46 -8.43
C VAL A 162 -12.35 4.22 -8.28
N SER A 163 -11.81 3.04 -8.60
CA SER A 163 -12.57 1.80 -8.49
C SER A 163 -12.91 1.48 -7.03
N GLU A 164 -14.02 0.78 -6.79
CA GLU A 164 -14.47 0.45 -5.42
C GLU A 164 -13.43 -0.39 -4.67
N GLU A 165 -12.63 -1.19 -5.37
CA GLU A 165 -11.54 -1.97 -4.77
C GLU A 165 -10.43 -1.06 -4.23
N ILE A 166 -10.06 -0.02 -4.98
CA ILE A 166 -9.05 0.96 -4.54
C ILE A 166 -9.61 1.77 -3.37
N LYS A 167 -10.89 2.19 -3.43
CA LYS A 167 -11.53 2.87 -2.30
C LYS A 167 -11.52 2.01 -1.04
N TYR A 168 -11.85 0.73 -1.17
CA TYR A 168 -11.82 -0.20 -0.05
C TYR A 168 -10.40 -0.30 0.55
N ILE A 169 -9.38 -0.50 -0.29
CA ILE A 169 -7.99 -0.59 0.15
C ILE A 169 -7.57 0.70 0.88
N VAL A 170 -7.84 1.86 0.28
CA VAL A 170 -7.42 3.16 0.79
C VAL A 170 -8.16 3.56 2.06
N ASN A 171 -9.42 3.16 2.24
CA ASN A 171 -10.18 3.51 3.45
C ASN A 171 -10.05 2.49 4.59
N ASN A 172 -9.74 1.21 4.29
CA ASN A 172 -9.85 0.14 5.29
C ASN A 172 -8.54 -0.62 5.56
N LEU A 173 -7.54 -0.53 4.68
CA LEU A 173 -6.30 -1.29 4.83
C LEU A 173 -5.15 -0.36 5.19
N ASN A 174 -4.34 -0.77 6.16
CA ASN A 174 -3.06 -0.10 6.39
C ASN A 174 -2.10 -0.48 5.27
N VAL A 175 -1.50 0.50 4.61
CA VAL A 175 -0.57 0.25 3.50
C VAL A 175 0.77 0.89 3.81
N LYS A 176 1.84 0.11 3.70
CA LYS A 176 3.21 0.59 3.87
C LYS A 176 4.02 0.24 2.63
N ILE A 177 4.77 1.21 2.12
CA ILE A 177 5.81 1.03 1.12
C ILE A 177 7.11 1.42 1.80
N LEU A 178 8.07 0.52 1.89
CA LEU A 178 9.31 0.70 2.65
C LEU A 178 10.54 0.52 1.76
N ASP A 179 11.61 1.22 2.12
CA ASP A 179 12.94 1.06 1.51
C ASP A 179 12.92 1.04 -0.03
N SER A 180 12.05 1.86 -0.61
CA SER A 180 11.73 1.83 -2.03
C SER A 180 12.42 2.96 -2.79
N LYS A 181 12.33 2.91 -4.11
CA LYS A 181 12.81 3.98 -5.00
C LYS A 181 11.67 4.48 -5.85
N LEU A 182 11.54 5.78 -5.94
CA LEU A 182 10.54 6.44 -6.77
C LEU A 182 11.23 7.39 -7.76
N GLU A 183 11.03 7.13 -9.05
CA GLU A 183 11.49 7.98 -10.14
C GLU A 183 10.29 8.67 -10.78
N PHE A 184 10.23 9.99 -10.66
CA PHE A 184 9.32 10.79 -11.46
C PHE A 184 10.02 11.24 -12.73
N TYR A 185 9.38 11.06 -13.88
CA TYR A 185 9.92 11.51 -15.17
C TYR A 185 8.88 12.22 -16.03
N ASP A 186 9.31 13.23 -16.81
CA ASP A 186 8.50 13.83 -17.86
C ASP A 186 9.32 13.81 -19.15
N GLU A 187 8.94 12.97 -20.11
CA GLU A 187 9.65 12.88 -21.40
C GLU A 187 9.54 14.17 -22.23
N ARG A 188 8.59 15.04 -21.90
CA ARG A 188 8.42 16.37 -22.52
C ARG A 188 9.40 17.37 -21.90
N HIS A 189 9.79 17.16 -20.65
CA HIS A 189 10.63 18.06 -19.86
C HIS A 189 11.62 17.27 -19.00
N THR A 190 12.63 16.68 -19.63
CA THR A 190 13.56 15.75 -18.95
C THR A 190 14.34 16.35 -17.78
N HIS A 191 14.55 17.67 -17.79
CA HIS A 191 15.18 18.40 -16.69
C HIS A 191 14.36 18.34 -15.38
N ARG A 192 13.06 18.04 -15.47
CA ARG A 192 12.15 17.90 -14.33
C ARG A 192 12.20 16.54 -13.66
N ASN A 193 12.88 15.56 -14.24
CA ASN A 193 12.95 14.22 -13.66
C ASN A 193 13.50 14.28 -12.23
N LYS A 194 12.85 13.56 -11.32
CA LYS A 194 13.21 13.48 -9.89
C LYS A 194 13.39 12.03 -9.50
N LYS A 195 14.36 11.80 -8.62
CA LYS A 195 14.59 10.51 -7.98
C LYS A 195 14.50 10.70 -6.49
N PHE A 196 13.78 9.78 -5.87
CA PHE A 196 13.56 9.68 -4.45
C PHE A 196 14.09 8.32 -4.03
N ASP A 197 15.20 8.34 -3.32
CA ASP A 197 15.79 7.13 -2.72
C ASP A 197 15.27 6.98 -1.29
N ASN A 198 15.37 5.77 -0.73
CA ASN A 198 14.84 5.45 0.61
C ASN A 198 13.39 5.96 0.79
N PHE A 199 12.58 5.80 -0.27
CA PHE A 199 11.19 6.22 -0.31
C PHE A 199 10.38 5.30 0.60
N ASN A 200 9.77 5.91 1.60
CA ASN A 200 8.88 5.29 2.54
C ASN A 200 7.54 6.00 2.49
N LEU A 201 6.46 5.23 2.35
CA LEU A 201 5.10 5.71 2.38
C LEU A 201 4.28 4.87 3.34
N GLN A 202 3.47 5.52 4.17
CA GLN A 202 2.57 4.85 5.09
C GLN A 202 1.20 5.50 4.99
N LEU A 203 0.19 4.68 4.82
CA LEU A 203 -1.21 5.01 4.97
C LEU A 203 -1.73 4.23 6.16
N LEU A 204 -2.09 4.94 7.22
CA LEU A 204 -2.70 4.39 8.40
C LEU A 204 -4.16 4.81 8.43
N ASN A 205 -5.03 3.82 8.48
CA ASN A 205 -6.48 4.00 8.48
C ASN A 205 -7.02 3.57 9.84
N ASN A 206 -7.77 4.47 10.46
CA ASN A 206 -8.42 4.25 11.74
C ASN A 206 -9.83 4.81 11.73
N ILE A 207 -10.79 3.97 11.34
CA ILE A 207 -12.24 4.27 11.28
C ILE A 207 -12.58 5.39 10.30
N ASP A 208 -12.30 6.63 10.70
CA ASP A 208 -12.60 7.87 9.96
C ASP A 208 -11.38 8.82 9.94
N GLU A 209 -10.25 8.39 10.51
CA GLU A 209 -8.98 9.11 10.54
C GLU A 209 -7.97 8.39 9.63
N HIS A 210 -7.30 9.17 8.80
CA HIS A 210 -6.40 8.72 7.76
C HIS A 210 -5.10 9.50 7.86
N VAL A 211 -4.02 8.82 8.22
CA VAL A 211 -2.68 9.41 8.29
C VAL A 211 -1.84 8.93 7.12
N PHE A 212 -1.48 9.86 6.25
CA PHE A 212 -0.55 9.66 5.16
C PHE A 212 0.82 10.22 5.55
N GLU A 213 1.82 9.36 5.71
CA GLU A 213 3.20 9.76 5.99
C GLU A 213 4.11 9.34 4.82
N MET A 214 4.85 10.30 4.27
CA MET A 214 5.84 10.09 3.23
C MET A 214 7.21 10.59 3.69
N LYS A 215 8.24 9.76 3.57
CA LYS A 215 9.65 10.12 3.78
C LYS A 215 10.46 9.70 2.58
N ALA A 216 11.39 10.54 2.14
CA ALA A 216 12.31 10.17 1.07
C ALA A 216 13.58 11.00 1.12
N ASP A 217 14.66 10.43 0.61
CA ASP A 217 15.88 11.17 0.30
C ASP A 217 15.73 11.82 -1.08
N LEU A 218 16.07 13.10 -1.14
CA LEU A 218 16.06 13.89 -2.36
C LEU A 218 17.43 13.76 -3.05
N SER A 219 17.46 13.94 -4.37
CA SER A 219 18.76 14.09 -5.03
C SER A 219 19.45 15.37 -4.58
N GLU A 220 20.79 15.35 -4.55
CA GLU A 220 21.63 16.45 -4.04
C GLU A 220 21.33 17.80 -4.71
N LYS A 221 20.77 17.81 -5.92
CA LYS A 221 20.33 19.03 -6.63
C LYS A 221 19.18 19.75 -5.91
N TYR A 222 18.30 19.05 -5.19
CA TYR A 222 17.04 19.62 -4.67
C TYR A 222 17.00 19.73 -3.15
N GLY A 223 17.74 18.86 -2.45
CA GLY A 223 17.83 18.86 -0.99
C GLY A 223 18.47 17.59 -0.47
N LYS A 224 18.30 17.33 0.83
CA LYS A 224 18.76 16.07 1.45
C LYS A 224 17.61 15.08 1.61
N ASN A 225 16.55 15.48 2.30
CA ASN A 225 15.38 14.65 2.50
C ASN A 225 14.11 15.49 2.67
N ILE A 226 12.98 14.82 2.46
CA ILE A 226 11.63 15.35 2.61
C ILE A 226 10.84 14.42 3.54
N HIS A 227 10.04 15.02 4.40
CA HIS A 227 9.08 14.34 5.25
C HIS A 227 7.77 15.10 5.20
N LEU A 228 6.73 14.44 4.71
CA LEU A 228 5.37 14.94 4.62
C LEU A 228 4.47 14.06 5.50
N ILE A 229 3.64 14.69 6.30
CA ILE A 229 2.55 14.04 7.03
C ILE A 229 1.27 14.78 6.68
N ILE A 230 0.23 14.04 6.30
CA ILE A 230 -1.11 14.55 6.12
C ILE A 230 -2.02 13.74 7.03
N ASP A 231 -2.64 14.40 7.97
CA ASP A 231 -3.63 13.83 8.88
C ASP A 231 -5.00 14.32 8.45
N ILE A 232 -5.91 13.40 8.14
CA ILE A 232 -7.21 13.69 7.53
C ILE A 232 -8.29 12.95 8.31
N VAL A 233 -9.37 13.63 8.64
CA VAL A 233 -10.59 13.05 9.19
C VAL A 233 -11.72 13.19 8.16
N GLY A 234 -12.45 12.11 7.93
CA GLY A 234 -13.55 11.98 6.96
C GLY A 234 -13.23 11.02 5.80
N ASP A 235 -14.20 10.85 4.89
CA ASP A 235 -14.02 9.99 3.71
C ASP A 235 -13.07 10.65 2.69
N LEU A 236 -11.92 10.02 2.43
CA LEU A 236 -10.89 10.46 1.47
C LEU A 236 -11.43 10.67 0.04
N PHE A 237 -12.59 10.10 -0.29
CA PHE A 237 -13.24 10.23 -1.60
C PHE A 237 -14.45 11.17 -1.59
N ASP A 238 -14.89 11.66 -0.42
CA ASP A 238 -15.87 12.75 -0.28
C ASP A 238 -15.20 14.02 0.27
N TYR A 239 -14.64 14.79 -0.67
CA TYR A 239 -13.91 16.03 -0.41
C TYR A 239 -14.75 17.14 0.23
N THR A 240 -16.08 17.01 0.31
CA THR A 240 -16.94 18.04 0.89
C THR A 240 -16.90 18.07 2.42
N ASN A 241 -16.40 17.00 3.05
CA ASN A 241 -16.36 16.84 4.50
C ASN A 241 -14.98 16.43 5.03
N LEU A 242 -13.91 16.79 4.34
CA LEU A 242 -12.54 16.51 4.78
C LEU A 242 -12.01 17.65 5.65
N GLN A 243 -11.54 17.30 6.84
CA GLN A 243 -10.74 18.19 7.70
C GLN A 243 -9.37 17.55 7.90
N GLY A 244 -8.32 18.35 7.89
CA GLY A 244 -7.00 17.79 8.05
C GLY A 244 -5.89 18.81 8.23
N GLU A 245 -4.76 18.31 8.68
CA GLU A 245 -3.55 19.07 8.91
C GLU A 245 -2.42 18.49 8.04
N MET A 246 -1.63 19.38 7.45
CA MET A 246 -0.49 19.00 6.63
C MET A 246 0.79 19.55 7.23
N TYR A 247 1.76 18.66 7.44
CA TYR A 247 3.07 18.96 7.98
C TYR A 247 4.13 18.61 6.94
N LEU A 248 4.96 19.58 6.57
CA LEU A 248 6.05 19.39 5.62
C LEU A 248 7.37 19.85 6.24
N ALA A 249 8.34 18.94 6.29
CA ALA A 249 9.71 19.21 6.65
C ALA A 249 10.63 18.85 5.49
N VAL A 250 11.50 19.79 5.09
CA VAL A 250 12.52 19.56 4.05
C VAL A 250 13.86 20.00 4.58
N ASN A 251 14.82 19.09 4.61
CA ASN A 251 16.17 19.39 5.10
C ASN A 251 17.12 19.72 3.96
N GLY A 252 17.87 20.81 4.12
CA GLY A 252 18.90 21.23 3.18
C GLY A 252 18.37 21.63 1.80
N ILE A 253 17.15 22.20 1.75
CA ILE A 253 16.48 22.60 0.51
C ILE A 253 17.36 23.53 -0.34
N GLN A 254 17.46 23.23 -1.64
CA GLN A 254 18.12 24.08 -2.63
C GLN A 254 17.08 24.69 -3.55
N ALA A 255 16.64 25.91 -3.27
CA ALA A 255 15.48 26.51 -3.94
C ALA A 255 15.69 26.82 -5.44
N ALA A 256 16.90 27.24 -5.85
CA ALA A 256 17.11 27.66 -7.24
C ALA A 256 16.87 26.52 -8.26
N PRO A 257 17.39 25.30 -8.05
CA PRO A 257 17.06 24.16 -8.91
C PRO A 257 15.58 23.78 -8.98
N TRP A 258 14.81 23.99 -7.90
CA TRP A 258 13.35 23.82 -7.95
C TRP A 258 12.71 24.89 -8.82
N LEU A 259 13.13 26.14 -8.68
CA LEU A 259 12.54 27.25 -9.43
C LEU A 259 12.85 27.14 -10.93
N ASP A 260 14.10 26.84 -11.30
CA ASP A 260 14.55 26.71 -12.68
C ASP A 260 13.75 25.64 -13.44
N ASP A 261 13.43 24.53 -12.78
CA ASP A 261 12.69 23.42 -13.40
C ASP A 261 11.22 23.77 -13.72
N TYR A 262 10.64 24.75 -13.02
CA TYR A 262 9.24 25.13 -13.18
C TYR A 262 9.03 26.57 -13.66
N TRP A 263 10.11 27.31 -13.93
CA TRP A 263 10.05 28.72 -14.31
C TRP A 263 9.18 28.98 -15.54
N ASP A 264 9.18 28.05 -16.51
CA ASP A 264 8.37 28.12 -17.74
C ASP A 264 6.85 28.22 -17.49
N TYR A 265 6.36 27.85 -16.31
CA TYR A 265 4.94 27.98 -15.94
C TYR A 265 4.57 29.39 -15.46
N PHE A 266 5.53 30.15 -14.93
CA PHE A 266 5.30 31.51 -14.46
C PHE A 266 5.41 32.49 -15.64
N GLN A 267 4.51 32.37 -16.61
CA GLN A 267 4.29 33.47 -17.54
C GLN A 267 3.52 34.57 -16.82
N PHE A 268 4.27 35.55 -16.30
CA PHE A 268 3.67 36.80 -15.87
C PHE A 268 3.07 37.48 -17.10
N SER A 269 1.74 37.43 -17.23
CA SER A 269 1.05 38.31 -18.17
C SER A 269 1.28 39.75 -17.68
N ALA A 270 2.10 40.49 -18.41
CA ALA A 270 2.27 41.93 -18.24
C ALA A 270 1.05 42.68 -18.81
#